data_AF-A0A7C7TGR5-F1
#
_entry.id   AF-A0A7C7TGR5-F1
#
_cell.length_a   1.000
_cell.length_b   1.000
_cell.length_c   1.000
_cell.angle_alpha   90.00
_cell.angle_beta   90.00
_cell.angle_gamma   90.00
#
_symmetry.space_group_name_H-M   'P 1'
#
loop_
_entity.id
_entity.type
_entity.pdbx_description
1 polymer ?
#
loop_
_entity_poly.entity_id
_entity_poly.type
_entity_poly.pdbx_seq_one_letter_code
_entity_poly.pdbx_strand_id
1 'polypeptide(L)'
;LVESPERTLIEKELHHAGTAVASIRLWPEEILPSKTAGVIGFLPKFRYLLISPGLLSSLSEDELRAVVAHEAGHLRRSHLLFFAVALFGFMELLLLGAGTASVVSWWQGWEIPLWAEGVVMVAALLGFLRFGVGFLSRQFERQADCHALERVGLRPFGQALLKVSWLNGIDPETPNWHHYGVLQRLRFLSECEAQPELRERHHQRVLHLKGTLLAGALLLLGVNAYFTSADARIRLLGYYLTSVSSTAEPTLAPLMVRLADLLYFEKELGQAESWYRKSLVLNADSPRALNNLAWLLTERYGDSSEHMRESVLLAQQALEQDEQAFIWDTLAEGHWQLGQQQQALEAAEHAWFLADSRNPPLPEAKLRYYKERLEVFRGR
;
A
#
# COMPACT_ATOMS: atom_id res chain seq x y z
N LEU A 1 -22.84 21.42 -20.22
CA LEU A 1 -24.21 21.62 -20.73
C LEU A 1 -24.37 23.12 -21.03
N VAL A 2 -24.83 23.50 -22.22
CA VAL A 2 -25.10 24.92 -22.55
C VAL A 2 -26.26 25.43 -21.69
N GLU A 3 -26.48 26.75 -21.60
CA GLU A 3 -27.66 27.30 -20.92
C GLU A 3 -28.94 26.76 -21.56
N SER A 4 -29.74 26.03 -20.76
CA SER A 4 -30.99 25.40 -21.18
C SER A 4 -31.95 25.29 -19.98
N PRO A 5 -33.27 25.14 -20.21
CA PRO A 5 -34.24 24.93 -19.12
C PRO A 5 -33.88 23.75 -18.22
N GLU A 6 -33.40 22.65 -18.80
CA GLU A 6 -32.96 21.46 -18.07
C GLU A 6 -31.75 21.77 -17.18
N ARG A 7 -30.80 22.57 -17.68
CA ARG A 7 -29.64 22.99 -16.87
C ARG A 7 -30.09 23.78 -15.65
N THR A 8 -30.98 24.76 -15.83
CA THR A 8 -31.53 25.55 -14.72
C THR A 8 -32.27 24.68 -13.71
N LEU A 9 -33.01 23.66 -14.19
CA LEU A 9 -33.69 22.70 -13.34
C LEU A 9 -32.70 21.86 -12.51
N ILE A 10 -31.65 21.35 -13.13
CA ILE A 10 -30.58 20.58 -12.46
C ILE A 10 -29.90 21.47 -11.39
N GLU A 11 -29.52 22.70 -11.74
CA GLU A 11 -28.87 23.64 -10.81
C GLU A 11 -29.77 23.95 -9.60
N LYS A 12 -31.07 24.15 -9.82
CA LYS A 12 -32.05 24.39 -8.76
C LYS A 12 -32.17 23.19 -7.82
N GLU A 13 -32.24 21.97 -8.34
CA GLU A 13 -32.31 20.77 -7.51
C GLU A 13 -31.01 20.49 -6.74
N LEU A 14 -29.85 20.69 -7.37
CA LEU A 14 -28.56 20.59 -6.68
C LEU A 14 -28.44 21.62 -5.54
N HIS A 15 -28.94 22.83 -5.75
CA HIS A 15 -29.02 23.86 -4.71
C HIS A 15 -29.95 23.42 -3.56
N HIS A 16 -31.15 22.93 -3.87
CA HIS A 16 -32.07 22.43 -2.85
C HIS A 16 -31.54 21.22 -2.06
N ALA A 17 -30.78 20.33 -2.71
CA ALA A 17 -30.12 19.19 -2.06
C ALA A 17 -28.89 19.61 -1.21
N GLY A 18 -28.46 20.87 -1.32
CA GLY A 18 -27.27 21.40 -0.65
C GLY A 18 -25.98 20.79 -1.17
N THR A 19 -25.95 20.42 -2.46
CA THR A 19 -24.83 19.74 -3.10
C THR A 19 -24.35 20.52 -4.32
N ALA A 20 -23.40 21.42 -4.10
CA ALA A 20 -22.76 22.13 -5.20
C ALA A 20 -21.86 21.18 -6.03
N VAL A 21 -21.86 21.38 -7.35
CA VAL A 21 -20.95 20.76 -8.31
C VAL A 21 -20.17 21.84 -9.03
N ALA A 22 -18.95 21.54 -9.45
CA ALA A 22 -18.11 22.44 -10.22
C ALA A 22 -18.65 22.66 -11.64
N SER A 23 -19.19 21.60 -12.27
CA SER A 23 -19.90 21.75 -13.55
C SER A 23 -20.82 20.56 -13.85
N ILE A 24 -21.88 20.83 -14.61
CA ILE A 24 -22.77 19.84 -15.22
C ILE A 24 -22.30 19.57 -16.65
N ARG A 25 -21.92 18.33 -16.97
CA ARG A 25 -21.40 17.95 -18.30
C ARG A 25 -22.30 16.89 -18.95
N LEU A 26 -22.30 16.92 -20.27
CA LEU A 26 -22.87 15.84 -21.06
C LEU A 26 -21.82 14.75 -21.21
N TRP A 27 -22.22 13.49 -21.03
CA TRP A 27 -21.35 12.36 -21.30
C TRP A 27 -21.37 12.06 -22.81
N PRO A 28 -20.21 11.98 -23.50
CA PRO A 28 -20.17 11.71 -24.94
C PRO A 28 -20.73 10.33 -25.29
N GLU A 29 -21.70 10.26 -26.19
CA GLU A 29 -22.39 9.02 -26.56
C GLU A 29 -21.46 8.03 -27.26
N GLU A 30 -20.39 8.51 -27.89
CA GLU A 30 -19.37 7.68 -28.55
C GLU A 30 -18.56 6.85 -27.54
N ILE A 31 -18.43 7.34 -26.30
CA ILE A 31 -17.64 6.69 -25.25
C ILE A 31 -18.52 5.80 -24.38
N LEU A 32 -19.75 6.22 -24.09
CA LEU A 32 -20.69 5.45 -23.29
C LEU A 32 -22.08 5.52 -23.91
N PRO A 33 -22.49 4.48 -24.66
CA PRO A 33 -23.79 4.45 -25.32
C PRO A 33 -24.95 4.25 -24.32
N SER A 34 -24.65 3.96 -23.04
CA SER A 34 -25.69 3.78 -22.03
C SER A 34 -26.32 5.12 -21.62
N LYS A 35 -27.65 5.11 -21.50
CA LYS A 35 -28.43 6.25 -21.07
C LYS A 35 -28.41 6.31 -19.55
N THR A 36 -27.41 7.00 -19.00
CA THR A 36 -27.15 7.11 -17.57
C THR A 36 -26.89 8.54 -17.12
N ALA A 37 -26.96 8.75 -15.81
CA ALA A 37 -26.34 9.84 -15.10
C ALA A 37 -25.28 9.29 -14.13
N GLY A 38 -24.42 10.14 -13.60
CA GLY A 38 -23.44 9.78 -12.60
C GLY A 38 -22.68 10.98 -12.07
N VAL A 39 -22.01 10.80 -10.92
CA VAL A 39 -21.16 11.82 -10.31
C VAL A 39 -19.71 11.36 -10.19
N ILE A 40 -18.78 12.28 -10.40
CA ILE A 40 -17.35 12.05 -10.16
C ILE A 40 -16.79 13.12 -9.22
N GLY A 41 -15.74 12.73 -8.50
CA GLY A 41 -15.05 13.59 -7.53
C GLY A 41 -15.73 13.65 -6.17
N PHE A 42 -14.92 13.69 -5.11
CA PHE A 42 -15.38 13.78 -3.72
C PHE A 42 -15.09 15.14 -3.07
N LEU A 43 -14.08 15.89 -3.58
CA LEU A 43 -13.74 17.24 -3.12
C LEU A 43 -14.71 18.28 -3.70
N PRO A 44 -15.25 19.23 -2.90
CA PRO A 44 -16.28 20.17 -3.35
C PRO A 44 -15.99 20.91 -4.66
N LYS A 45 -14.75 21.38 -4.86
CA LYS A 45 -14.32 22.12 -6.06
C LYS A 45 -14.12 21.25 -7.31
N PHE A 46 -14.17 19.93 -7.16
CA PHE A 46 -13.88 18.96 -8.22
C PHE A 46 -15.01 17.92 -8.36
N ARG A 47 -16.23 18.26 -7.96
CA ARG A 47 -17.43 17.44 -8.17
C ARG A 47 -18.02 17.74 -9.53
N TYR A 48 -18.34 16.71 -10.29
CA TYR A 48 -18.98 16.87 -11.59
C TYR A 48 -20.19 15.95 -11.69
N LEU A 49 -21.31 16.51 -12.16
CA LEU A 49 -22.48 15.73 -12.55
C LEU A 49 -22.40 15.49 -14.06
N LEU A 50 -22.52 14.24 -14.45
CA LEU A 50 -22.45 13.78 -15.82
C LEU A 50 -23.79 13.16 -16.18
N ILE A 51 -24.37 13.56 -17.31
CA ILE A 51 -25.63 13.01 -17.80
C ILE A 51 -25.52 12.76 -19.31
N SER A 52 -25.95 11.59 -19.76
CA SER A 52 -25.99 11.27 -21.19
C SER A 52 -27.08 12.09 -21.90
N PRO A 53 -26.85 12.57 -23.14
CA PRO A 53 -27.87 13.30 -23.91
C PRO A 53 -29.14 12.47 -24.13
N GLY A 54 -29.01 11.18 -24.46
CA GLY A 54 -30.14 10.26 -24.60
C GLY A 54 -30.98 10.08 -23.33
N LEU A 55 -30.38 10.12 -22.13
CA LEU A 55 -31.17 10.12 -20.89
C LEU A 55 -31.83 11.48 -20.68
N LEU A 56 -31.08 12.57 -20.80
CA LEU A 56 -31.56 13.93 -20.56
C LEU A 56 -32.81 14.26 -21.41
N SER A 57 -32.80 13.87 -22.68
CA SER A 57 -33.91 14.11 -23.62
C SER A 57 -35.13 13.22 -23.40
N SER A 58 -35.01 12.14 -22.62
CA SER A 58 -36.10 11.17 -22.39
C SER A 58 -36.84 11.38 -21.07
N LEU A 59 -36.29 12.17 -20.15
CA LEU A 59 -36.85 12.41 -18.81
C LEU A 59 -37.84 13.57 -18.82
N SER A 60 -38.95 13.43 -18.10
CA SER A 60 -39.80 14.57 -17.74
C SER A 60 -39.08 15.45 -16.71
N GLU A 61 -39.61 16.66 -16.44
CA GLU A 61 -39.04 17.54 -15.41
C GLU A 61 -38.96 16.85 -14.04
N ASP A 62 -40.03 16.18 -13.60
CA ASP A 62 -40.05 15.50 -12.31
C ASP A 62 -39.12 14.28 -12.26
N GLU A 63 -38.97 13.55 -13.37
CA GLU A 63 -38.02 12.44 -13.48
C GLU A 63 -36.56 12.94 -13.49
N LEU A 64 -36.27 14.04 -14.17
CA LEU A 64 -34.94 14.67 -14.17
C LEU A 64 -34.58 15.15 -12.76
N ARG A 65 -35.51 15.80 -12.06
CA ARG A 65 -35.33 16.19 -10.65
C ARG A 65 -35.05 14.96 -9.78
N ALA A 66 -35.73 13.84 -10.05
CA ALA A 66 -35.54 12.58 -9.32
C ALA A 66 -34.13 11.99 -9.51
N VAL A 67 -33.63 11.93 -10.75
CA VAL A 67 -32.28 11.45 -11.07
C VAL A 67 -31.23 12.37 -10.44
N VAL A 68 -31.40 13.70 -10.54
CA VAL A 68 -30.48 14.67 -9.92
C VAL A 68 -30.49 14.53 -8.40
N ALA A 69 -31.65 14.30 -7.78
CA ALA A 69 -31.74 14.06 -6.34
C ALA A 69 -31.00 12.77 -5.94
N HIS A 70 -31.08 11.70 -6.73
CA HIS A 70 -30.29 10.48 -6.49
C HIS A 70 -28.78 10.76 -6.54
N GLU A 71 -28.31 11.41 -7.60
CA GLU A 71 -26.90 11.77 -7.78
C GLU A 71 -26.38 12.72 -6.68
N ALA A 72 -27.21 13.69 -6.26
CA ALA A 72 -26.95 14.54 -5.11
C ALA A 72 -26.81 13.70 -3.82
N GLY A 73 -27.59 12.64 -3.68
CA GLY A 73 -27.50 11.70 -2.55
C GLY A 73 -26.12 11.06 -2.44
N HIS A 74 -25.51 10.65 -3.56
CA HIS A 74 -24.14 10.14 -3.58
C HIS A 74 -23.11 11.16 -3.11
N LEU A 75 -23.23 12.40 -3.56
CA LEU A 75 -22.33 13.51 -3.18
C LEU A 75 -22.50 13.91 -1.72
N ARG A 76 -23.75 14.08 -1.27
CA ARG A 76 -24.09 14.51 0.10
C ARG A 76 -23.62 13.49 1.14
N ARG A 77 -23.69 12.20 0.80
CA ARG A 77 -23.30 11.09 1.68
C ARG A 77 -21.85 10.65 1.46
N SER A 78 -21.08 11.33 0.62
CA SER A 78 -19.66 11.08 0.37
C SER A 78 -19.33 9.64 -0.07
N HIS A 79 -20.19 9.00 -0.88
CA HIS A 79 -19.98 7.59 -1.27
C HIS A 79 -18.65 7.36 -1.99
N LEU A 80 -18.24 8.26 -2.89
CA LEU A 80 -16.97 8.17 -3.61
C LEU A 80 -15.76 8.22 -2.66
N LEU A 81 -15.81 9.01 -1.58
CA LEU A 81 -14.76 9.03 -0.57
C LEU A 81 -14.63 7.66 0.11
N PHE A 82 -15.75 7.01 0.43
CA PHE A 82 -15.71 5.71 1.11
C PHE A 82 -15.35 4.55 0.19
N PHE A 83 -15.56 4.67 -1.13
CA PHE A 83 -14.90 3.78 -2.08
C PHE A 83 -13.38 3.95 -2.07
N ALA A 84 -12.88 5.20 -2.01
CA ALA A 84 -11.45 5.46 -1.90
C ALA A 84 -10.86 4.94 -0.57
N VAL A 85 -11.55 5.13 0.55
CA VAL A 85 -11.16 4.58 1.87
C VAL A 85 -11.13 3.04 1.83
N ALA A 86 -12.13 2.40 1.21
CA ALA A 86 -12.16 0.95 1.06
C ALA A 86 -11.00 0.43 0.19
N LEU A 87 -10.69 1.11 -0.92
CA LEU A 87 -9.55 0.78 -1.77
C LEU A 87 -8.23 0.96 -1.02
N PHE A 88 -8.06 2.06 -0.28
CA PHE A 88 -6.89 2.30 0.55
C PHE A 88 -6.72 1.21 1.60
N GLY A 89 -7.76 0.87 2.36
CA GLY A 89 -7.73 -0.23 3.33
C GLY A 89 -7.41 -1.59 2.68
N PHE A 90 -7.89 -1.84 1.45
CA PHE A 90 -7.54 -3.04 0.70
C PHE A 90 -6.06 -3.05 0.27
N MET A 91 -5.50 -1.92 -0.15
CA MET A 91 -4.07 -1.81 -0.44
C MET A 91 -3.21 -2.04 0.81
N GLU A 92 -3.60 -1.49 1.95
CA GLU A 92 -2.93 -1.75 3.24
C GLU A 92 -3.01 -3.24 3.62
N LEU A 93 -4.14 -3.91 3.37
CA LEU A 93 -4.26 -5.35 3.58
C LEU A 93 -3.31 -6.16 2.69
N LEU A 94 -3.18 -5.79 1.41
CA LEU A 94 -2.22 -6.43 0.50
C LEU A 94 -0.78 -6.18 0.94
N LEU A 95 -0.45 -4.95 1.36
CA LEU A 95 0.86 -4.60 1.86
C LEU A 95 1.21 -5.42 3.11
N LEU A 96 0.25 -5.60 4.02
CA LEU A 96 0.42 -6.43 5.20
C LEU A 96 0.71 -7.89 4.81
N GLY A 97 -0.06 -8.44 3.86
CA GLY A 97 0.15 -9.80 3.35
C GLY A 97 1.51 -9.99 2.66
N ALA A 98 1.95 -9.02 1.85
CA ALA A 98 3.25 -9.05 1.21
C ALA A 98 4.39 -8.88 2.24
N GLY A 99 4.20 -8.03 3.24
CA GLY A 99 5.14 -7.82 4.33
C GLY A 99 5.30 -9.08 5.19
N THR A 100 4.22 -9.76 5.55
CA THR A 100 4.29 -11.04 6.28
C THR A 100 4.95 -12.12 5.46
N ALA A 101 4.60 -12.25 4.17
CA ALA A 101 5.26 -13.18 3.26
C ALA A 101 6.78 -12.92 3.15
N SER A 102 7.18 -11.65 3.06
CA SER A 102 8.58 -11.23 3.04
C SER A 102 9.30 -11.58 4.35
N VAL A 103 8.67 -11.35 5.50
CA VAL A 103 9.24 -11.72 6.81
C VAL A 103 9.38 -13.23 6.95
N VAL A 104 8.39 -14.01 6.51
CA VAL A 104 8.45 -15.48 6.53
C VAL A 104 9.54 -15.99 5.59
N SER A 105 9.64 -15.44 4.38
CA SER A 105 10.72 -15.75 3.43
C SER A 105 12.09 -15.45 4.02
N TRP A 106 12.24 -14.26 4.61
CA TRP A 106 13.45 -13.83 5.28
C TRP A 106 13.82 -14.75 6.47
N TRP A 107 12.83 -15.28 7.20
CA TRP A 107 13.04 -16.20 8.32
C TRP A 107 13.36 -17.63 7.86
N GLN A 108 12.53 -18.23 7.02
CA GLN A 108 12.65 -19.64 6.64
C GLN A 108 13.58 -19.90 5.46
N GLY A 109 14.05 -18.84 4.79
CA GLY A 109 14.91 -18.95 3.60
C GLY A 109 14.18 -19.50 2.37
N TRP A 110 12.85 -19.55 2.40
CA TRP A 110 12.05 -19.95 1.24
C TRP A 110 11.73 -18.74 0.39
N GLU A 111 11.92 -18.84 -0.92
CA GLU A 111 11.56 -17.79 -1.87
C GLU A 111 10.17 -18.09 -2.43
N ILE A 112 9.26 -17.11 -2.34
CA ILE A 112 7.99 -17.18 -3.05
C ILE A 112 8.27 -16.66 -4.46
N PRO A 113 7.99 -17.45 -5.52
CA PRO A 113 8.19 -16.98 -6.87
C PRO A 113 7.31 -15.76 -7.16
N LEU A 114 7.87 -14.74 -7.81
CA LEU A 114 7.17 -13.48 -8.14
C LEU A 114 5.83 -13.70 -8.87
N TRP A 115 5.74 -14.72 -9.73
CA TRP A 115 4.50 -15.04 -10.44
C TRP A 115 3.38 -15.49 -9.49
N ALA A 116 3.71 -16.21 -8.42
CA ALA A 116 2.74 -16.70 -7.45
C ALA A 116 2.17 -15.54 -6.63
N GLU A 117 3.03 -14.60 -6.20
CA GLU A 117 2.60 -13.34 -5.56
C GLU A 117 1.67 -12.54 -6.49
N GLY A 118 2.04 -12.42 -7.77
CA GLY A 118 1.24 -11.74 -8.78
C GLY A 118 -0.15 -12.37 -8.96
N VAL A 119 -0.24 -13.70 -9.03
CA VAL A 119 -1.52 -14.42 -9.13
C VAL A 119 -2.40 -14.17 -7.91
N VAL A 120 -1.84 -14.27 -6.70
CA VAL A 120 -2.58 -14.00 -5.45
C VAL A 120 -3.08 -12.56 -5.42
N MET A 121 -2.25 -11.58 -5.80
CA MET A 121 -2.62 -10.17 -5.84
C MET A 121 -3.76 -9.91 -6.82
N VAL A 122 -3.70 -10.45 -8.04
CA VAL A 122 -4.76 -10.29 -9.04
C VAL A 122 -6.05 -10.97 -8.58
N ALA A 123 -5.97 -12.18 -8.03
CA ALA A 123 -7.13 -12.88 -7.50
C ALA A 123 -7.79 -12.10 -6.34
N ALA A 124 -6.99 -11.55 -5.44
CA ALA A 124 -7.46 -10.71 -4.34
C ALA A 124 -8.13 -9.43 -4.86
N LEU A 125 -7.56 -8.77 -5.87
CA LEU A 125 -8.14 -7.57 -6.48
C LEU A 125 -9.48 -7.89 -7.14
N LEU A 126 -9.56 -8.97 -7.92
CA LEU A 126 -10.82 -9.40 -8.55
C LEU A 126 -11.88 -9.76 -7.51
N GLY A 127 -11.49 -10.44 -6.43
CA GLY A 127 -12.35 -10.70 -5.28
C GLY A 127 -12.85 -9.42 -4.61
N PHE A 128 -11.95 -8.46 -4.36
CA PHE A 128 -12.30 -7.17 -3.77
C PHE A 128 -13.25 -6.36 -4.64
N LEU A 129 -13.00 -6.29 -5.96
CA LEU A 129 -13.91 -5.62 -6.90
C LEU A 129 -15.28 -6.29 -6.90
N ARG A 130 -15.32 -7.62 -7.04
CA ARG A 130 -16.58 -8.37 -7.17
C ARG A 130 -17.43 -8.36 -5.90
N PHE A 131 -16.79 -8.53 -4.74
CA PHE A 131 -17.49 -8.72 -3.46
C PHE A 131 -17.43 -7.48 -2.57
N GLY A 132 -16.27 -6.84 -2.43
CA GLY A 132 -16.10 -5.63 -1.62
C GLY A 132 -16.81 -4.43 -2.24
N VAL A 133 -16.35 -3.98 -3.41
CA VAL A 133 -16.94 -2.82 -4.11
C VAL A 133 -18.40 -3.10 -4.46
N GLY A 134 -18.72 -4.30 -4.96
CA GLY A 134 -20.09 -4.69 -5.26
C GLY A 134 -21.03 -4.63 -4.05
N PHE A 135 -20.56 -5.03 -2.86
CA PHE A 135 -21.34 -4.91 -1.63
C PHE A 135 -21.57 -3.44 -1.24
N LEU A 136 -20.52 -2.62 -1.24
CA LEU A 136 -20.63 -1.20 -0.88
C LEU A 136 -21.54 -0.43 -1.84
N SER A 137 -21.39 -0.65 -3.15
CA SER A 137 -22.20 -0.03 -4.18
C SER A 137 -23.69 -0.27 -3.91
N ARG A 138 -24.10 -1.52 -3.70
CA ARG A 138 -25.49 -1.85 -3.34
C ARG A 138 -26.03 -1.08 -2.13
N GLN A 139 -25.24 -0.90 -1.07
CA GLN A 139 -25.68 -0.15 0.12
C GLN A 139 -25.80 1.36 -0.16
N PHE A 140 -24.83 1.89 -0.92
CA PHE A 140 -24.78 3.30 -1.32
C PHE A 140 -25.88 3.68 -2.31
N GLU A 141 -26.22 2.78 -3.24
CA GLU A 141 -27.37 2.91 -4.14
C GLU A 141 -28.67 3.09 -3.34
N ARG A 142 -28.96 2.17 -2.41
CA ARG A 142 -30.16 2.29 -1.57
C ARG A 142 -30.16 3.56 -0.72
N GLN A 143 -28.99 3.99 -0.23
CA GLN A 143 -28.90 5.24 0.54
C GLN A 143 -29.17 6.48 -0.34
N ALA A 144 -28.75 6.47 -1.61
CA ALA A 144 -29.06 7.53 -2.57
C ALA A 144 -30.52 7.49 -3.06
N ASP A 145 -31.08 6.29 -3.24
CA ASP A 145 -32.50 6.09 -3.56
C ASP A 145 -33.41 6.67 -2.48
N CYS A 146 -33.08 6.44 -1.21
CA CYS A 146 -33.79 7.06 -0.09
C CYS A 146 -33.74 8.59 -0.15
N HIS A 147 -32.65 9.18 -0.63
CA HIS A 147 -32.54 10.62 -0.78
C HIS A 147 -33.45 11.13 -1.91
N ALA A 148 -33.51 10.43 -3.05
CA ALA A 148 -34.45 10.76 -4.12
C ALA A 148 -35.91 10.63 -3.64
N LEU A 149 -36.23 9.54 -2.91
CA LEU A 149 -37.56 9.33 -2.31
C LEU A 149 -37.97 10.50 -1.40
N GLU A 150 -37.09 10.96 -0.51
CA GLU A 150 -37.34 12.11 0.37
C GLU A 150 -37.58 13.42 -0.40
N ARG A 151 -36.92 13.59 -1.55
CA ARG A 151 -36.91 14.83 -2.31
C ARG A 151 -38.08 14.97 -3.28
N VAL A 152 -38.44 13.89 -3.97
CA VAL A 152 -39.42 13.92 -5.07
C VAL A 152 -40.53 12.87 -4.94
N GLY A 153 -40.46 11.96 -3.97
CA GLY A 153 -41.44 10.89 -3.78
C GLY A 153 -41.20 9.67 -4.67
N LEU A 154 -41.93 8.58 -4.38
CA LEU A 154 -41.72 7.29 -5.03
C LEU A 154 -42.08 7.30 -6.52
N ARG A 155 -43.17 7.99 -6.90
CA ARG A 155 -43.70 7.93 -8.25
C ARG A 155 -42.74 8.53 -9.30
N PRO A 156 -42.24 9.78 -9.18
CA PRO A 156 -41.31 10.33 -10.15
C PRO A 156 -40.00 9.54 -10.23
N PHE A 157 -39.45 9.14 -9.08
CA PHE A 157 -38.20 8.39 -9.05
C PHE A 157 -38.36 6.97 -9.60
N GLY A 158 -39.47 6.31 -9.29
CA GLY A 158 -39.75 4.97 -9.81
C GLY A 158 -39.95 4.94 -11.32
N GLN A 159 -40.63 5.95 -11.87
CA GLN A 159 -40.75 6.12 -13.32
C GLN A 159 -39.38 6.35 -13.97
N ALA A 160 -38.54 7.20 -13.38
CA ALA A 160 -37.18 7.44 -13.87
C ALA A 160 -36.34 6.15 -13.88
N LEU A 161 -36.34 5.36 -12.80
CA LEU A 161 -35.58 4.10 -12.73
C LEU A 161 -36.06 3.07 -13.76
N LEU A 162 -37.38 2.89 -13.91
CA LEU A 162 -37.93 1.99 -14.92
C LEU A 162 -37.58 2.45 -16.34
N LYS A 163 -37.64 3.76 -16.58
CA LYS A 163 -37.27 4.36 -17.86
C LYS A 163 -35.79 4.15 -18.17
N VAL A 164 -34.88 4.32 -17.20
CA VAL A 164 -33.46 3.98 -17.36
C VAL A 164 -33.27 2.51 -17.74
N SER A 165 -33.99 1.59 -17.07
CA SER A 165 -33.95 0.15 -17.40
C SER A 165 -34.39 -0.10 -18.84
N TRP A 166 -35.54 0.44 -19.24
CA TRP A 166 -36.12 0.27 -20.57
C TRP A 166 -35.23 0.86 -21.67
N LEU A 167 -34.72 2.07 -21.44
CA LEU A 167 -33.86 2.81 -22.37
C LEU A 167 -32.54 2.09 -22.67
N ASN A 168 -32.05 1.26 -21.74
CA ASN A 168 -30.83 0.48 -21.84
C ASN A 168 -31.08 -1.01 -22.14
N GLY A 169 -32.33 -1.44 -22.33
CA GLY A 169 -32.67 -2.85 -22.58
C GLY A 169 -32.32 -3.79 -21.42
N ILE A 170 -32.29 -3.28 -20.19
CA ILE A 170 -31.97 -4.05 -18.98
C ILE A 170 -33.27 -4.57 -18.37
N ASP A 171 -33.31 -5.88 -18.07
CA ASP A 171 -34.41 -6.48 -17.32
C ASP A 171 -34.52 -5.86 -15.91
N PRO A 172 -35.66 -5.22 -15.55
CA PRO A 172 -35.84 -4.58 -14.25
C PRO A 172 -35.72 -5.53 -13.05
N GLU A 173 -35.91 -6.84 -13.21
CA GLU A 173 -35.79 -7.82 -12.12
C GLU A 173 -34.35 -8.27 -11.86
N THR A 174 -33.53 -8.32 -12.91
CA THR A 174 -32.21 -8.92 -12.85
C THR A 174 -31.20 -8.00 -12.15
N PRO A 175 -30.61 -8.41 -11.00
CA PRO A 175 -29.52 -7.67 -10.38
C PRO A 175 -28.21 -7.85 -11.16
N ASN A 176 -27.29 -6.91 -11.00
CA ASN A 176 -25.92 -7.06 -11.50
C ASN A 176 -24.91 -7.13 -10.33
N TRP A 177 -23.62 -7.20 -10.63
CA TRP A 177 -22.60 -7.42 -9.61
C TRP A 177 -22.45 -6.25 -8.61
N HIS A 178 -22.90 -5.03 -8.95
CA HIS A 178 -22.79 -3.81 -8.12
C HIS A 178 -24.11 -3.08 -7.84
N HIS A 179 -25.14 -3.26 -8.66
CA HIS A 179 -26.48 -2.72 -8.44
C HIS A 179 -27.50 -3.82 -8.13
N TYR A 180 -28.45 -3.50 -7.26
CA TYR A 180 -29.69 -4.28 -7.15
C TYR A 180 -30.53 -4.13 -8.43
N GLY A 181 -31.39 -5.11 -8.71
CA GLY A 181 -32.39 -5.00 -9.76
C GLY A 181 -33.31 -3.79 -9.50
N VAL A 182 -33.81 -3.16 -10.56
CA VAL A 182 -34.67 -1.97 -10.46
C VAL A 182 -35.91 -2.26 -9.63
N LEU A 183 -36.62 -3.36 -9.87
CA LEU A 183 -37.80 -3.71 -9.07
C LEU A 183 -37.47 -3.98 -7.60
N GLN A 184 -36.29 -4.53 -7.32
CA GLN A 184 -35.85 -4.73 -5.94
C GLN A 184 -35.62 -3.39 -5.21
N ARG A 185 -35.07 -2.38 -5.91
CA ARG A 185 -34.92 -1.02 -5.37
C ARG A 185 -36.30 -0.40 -5.11
N LEU A 186 -37.24 -0.52 -6.06
CA LEU A 186 -38.58 0.03 -5.91
C LEU A 186 -39.37 -0.62 -4.77
N ARG A 187 -39.28 -1.94 -4.59
CA ARG A 187 -39.90 -2.64 -3.43
C ARG A 187 -39.38 -2.08 -2.11
N PHE A 188 -38.06 -1.96 -1.99
CA PHE A 188 -37.43 -1.37 -0.80
C PHE A 188 -37.89 0.08 -0.53
N LEU A 189 -38.03 0.91 -1.58
CA LEU A 189 -38.49 2.28 -1.42
C LEU A 189 -39.97 2.38 -1.07
N SER A 190 -40.81 1.49 -1.62
CA SER A 190 -42.22 1.38 -1.24
C SER A 190 -42.37 1.01 0.24
N GLU A 191 -41.56 0.07 0.73
CA GLU A 191 -41.51 -0.25 2.16
C GLU A 191 -41.04 0.95 3.00
N CYS A 192 -40.05 1.71 2.53
CA CYS A 192 -39.57 2.91 3.22
C CYS A 192 -40.59 4.06 3.23
N GLU A 193 -41.42 4.17 2.18
CA GLU A 193 -42.52 5.15 2.11
C GLU A 193 -43.61 4.82 3.13
N ALA A 194 -43.95 3.53 3.28
CA ALA A 194 -44.90 3.06 4.29
C ALA A 194 -44.33 3.11 5.72
N GLN A 195 -43.03 2.87 5.88
CA GLN A 195 -42.33 2.81 7.18
C GLN A 195 -41.03 3.63 7.15
N PRO A 196 -41.09 4.93 7.47
CA PRO A 196 -39.92 5.82 7.46
C PRO A 196 -38.76 5.34 8.36
N GLU A 197 -39.05 4.53 9.38
CA GLU A 197 -38.03 3.92 10.25
C GLU A 197 -37.05 3.01 9.48
N LEU A 198 -37.51 2.33 8.42
CA LEU A 198 -36.65 1.44 7.62
C LEU A 198 -35.53 2.22 6.92
N ARG A 199 -35.85 3.43 6.46
CA ARG A 199 -34.88 4.36 5.86
C ARG A 199 -33.83 4.78 6.89
N GLU A 200 -34.26 5.18 8.09
CA GLU A 200 -33.34 5.62 9.14
C GLU A 200 -32.42 4.47 9.59
N ARG A 201 -32.97 3.26 9.76
CA ARG A 201 -32.18 2.04 10.04
C ARG A 201 -31.16 1.78 8.93
N HIS A 202 -31.51 1.97 7.66
CA HIS A 202 -30.57 1.84 6.54
C HIS A 202 -29.46 2.89 6.60
N HIS A 203 -29.80 4.15 6.90
CA HIS A 203 -28.82 5.22 7.06
C HIS A 203 -27.81 4.94 8.18
N GLN A 204 -28.28 4.46 9.34
CA GLN A 204 -27.44 4.08 10.47
C GLN A 204 -26.53 2.90 10.13
N ARG A 205 -27.06 1.87 9.43
CA ARG A 205 -26.24 0.74 8.94
C ARG A 205 -25.12 1.21 8.03
N VAL A 206 -25.41 2.10 7.09
CA VAL A 206 -24.38 2.65 6.18
C VAL A 206 -23.37 3.52 6.94
N LEU A 207 -23.81 4.28 7.94
CA LEU A 207 -22.91 5.05 8.80
C LEU A 207 -21.95 4.14 9.59
N HIS A 208 -22.46 3.07 10.21
CA HIS A 208 -21.63 2.09 10.90
C HIS A 208 -20.65 1.42 9.94
N LEU A 209 -21.11 1.01 8.76
CA LEU A 209 -20.25 0.43 7.71
C LEU A 209 -19.11 1.37 7.33
N LYS A 210 -19.42 2.66 7.11
CA LYS A 210 -18.42 3.70 6.83
C LYS A 210 -17.41 3.86 7.98
N GLY A 211 -17.90 3.86 9.23
CA GLY A 211 -17.06 3.90 10.43
C GLY A 211 -16.13 2.69 10.54
N THR A 212 -16.64 1.48 10.33
CA THR A 212 -15.86 0.24 10.33
C THR A 212 -14.81 0.23 9.23
N LEU A 213 -15.14 0.68 8.01
CA LEU A 213 -14.16 0.79 6.92
C LEU A 213 -13.02 1.75 7.27
N LEU A 214 -13.33 2.93 7.79
CA LEU A 214 -12.32 3.91 8.17
C LEU A 214 -11.44 3.42 9.33
N ALA A 215 -12.06 2.88 10.38
CA ALA A 215 -11.33 2.32 11.51
C ALA A 215 -10.43 1.15 11.09
N GLY A 216 -10.93 0.25 10.24
CA GLY A 216 -10.16 -0.85 9.69
C GLY A 216 -8.98 -0.38 8.84
N ALA A 217 -9.18 0.61 7.97
CA ALA A 217 -8.11 1.17 7.15
C ALA A 217 -7.02 1.85 8.00
N LEU A 218 -7.41 2.63 9.02
CA LEU A 218 -6.46 3.27 9.94
C LEU A 218 -5.71 2.25 10.81
N LEU A 219 -6.40 1.19 11.26
CA LEU A 219 -5.77 0.09 11.98
C LEU A 219 -4.73 -0.60 11.11
N LEU A 220 -5.08 -0.95 9.86
CA LEU A 220 -4.15 -1.59 8.93
C LEU A 220 -2.95 -0.70 8.64
N LEU A 221 -3.17 0.60 8.41
CA LEU A 221 -2.08 1.57 8.26
C LEU A 221 -1.15 1.58 9.48
N GLY A 222 -1.72 1.64 10.70
CA GLY A 222 -0.93 1.62 11.94
C GLY A 222 -0.16 0.31 12.13
N VAL A 223 -0.79 -0.84 11.80
CA VAL A 223 -0.16 -2.16 11.83
C VAL A 223 0.99 -2.22 10.82
N ASN A 224 0.78 -1.81 9.57
CA ASN A 224 1.85 -1.77 8.56
C ASN A 224 2.98 -0.84 8.98
N ALA A 225 2.68 0.36 9.46
CA ALA A 225 3.69 1.30 9.97
C ALA A 225 4.51 0.69 11.11
N TYR A 226 3.86 -0.04 12.03
CA TYR A 226 4.54 -0.74 13.10
C TYR A 226 5.44 -1.89 12.57
N PHE A 227 4.90 -2.82 11.79
CA PHE A 227 5.66 -4.00 11.32
C PHE A 227 6.74 -3.68 10.27
N THR A 228 6.63 -2.54 9.59
CA THR A 228 7.69 -2.04 8.70
C THR A 228 8.81 -1.33 9.46
N SER A 229 8.59 -0.92 10.71
CA SER A 229 9.63 -0.28 11.53
C SER A 229 10.77 -1.25 11.90
N ALA A 230 12.00 -0.74 11.93
CA ALA A 230 13.16 -1.49 12.40
C ALA A 230 12.99 -1.93 13.86
N ASP A 231 12.46 -1.03 14.70
CA ASP A 231 12.13 -1.28 16.10
C ASP A 231 11.27 -2.54 16.31
N ALA A 232 10.20 -2.70 15.53
CA ALA A 232 9.33 -3.88 15.66
C ALA A 232 10.08 -5.16 15.29
N ARG A 233 10.91 -5.12 14.23
CA ARG A 233 11.73 -6.26 13.80
C ARG A 233 12.78 -6.60 14.85
N ILE A 234 13.48 -5.61 15.39
CA ILE A 234 14.47 -5.75 16.47
C ILE A 234 13.82 -6.37 17.71
N ARG A 235 12.66 -5.85 18.15
CA ARG A 235 11.93 -6.40 19.31
C ARG A 235 11.49 -7.84 19.08
N LEU A 236 10.92 -8.14 17.91
CA LEU A 236 10.46 -9.49 17.57
C LEU A 236 11.61 -10.50 17.55
N LEU A 237 12.70 -10.16 16.85
CA LEU A 237 13.87 -11.03 16.72
C LEU A 237 14.64 -11.16 18.01
N GLY A 238 14.82 -10.06 18.74
CA GLY A 238 15.47 -10.05 20.04
C GLY A 238 14.72 -10.93 21.03
N TYR A 239 13.38 -10.83 21.08
CA TYR A 239 12.55 -11.70 21.92
C TYR A 239 12.67 -13.18 21.53
N TYR A 240 12.57 -13.49 20.23
CA TYR A 240 12.70 -14.86 19.74
C TYR A 240 14.09 -15.46 20.07
N LEU A 241 15.17 -14.78 19.70
CA LEU A 241 16.53 -15.26 19.95
C LEU A 241 16.85 -15.39 21.43
N THR A 242 16.36 -14.49 22.30
CA THR A 242 16.55 -14.63 23.75
C THR A 242 15.77 -15.81 24.31
N SER A 243 14.55 -16.06 23.82
CA SER A 243 13.72 -17.20 24.25
C SER A 243 14.28 -18.57 23.85
N VAL A 244 15.00 -18.65 22.72
CA VAL A 244 15.56 -19.89 22.17
C VAL A 244 17.06 -20.03 22.48
N SER A 245 17.73 -18.98 22.99
CA SER A 245 19.19 -18.98 23.22
C SER A 245 19.73 -20.07 24.16
N SER A 246 18.88 -20.76 24.93
CA SER A 246 19.28 -21.92 25.73
C SER A 246 19.62 -23.14 24.87
N THR A 247 19.14 -23.21 23.64
CA THR A 247 19.49 -24.25 22.66
C THR A 247 20.61 -23.71 21.77
N ALA A 248 21.84 -24.19 21.95
CA ALA A 248 23.01 -23.79 21.17
C ALA A 248 22.96 -24.37 19.74
N GLU A 249 21.94 -23.98 18.96
CA GLU A 249 21.75 -24.48 17.60
C GLU A 249 22.48 -23.60 16.57
N PRO A 250 23.35 -24.16 15.72
CA PRO A 250 24.04 -23.42 14.66
C PRO A 250 23.09 -22.72 13.68
N THR A 251 21.86 -23.22 13.54
CA THR A 251 20.78 -22.66 12.72
C THR A 251 20.36 -21.25 13.15
N LEU A 252 20.65 -20.85 14.39
CA LEU A 252 20.33 -19.52 14.91
C LEU A 252 21.36 -18.45 14.51
N ALA A 253 22.59 -18.84 14.15
CA ALA A 253 23.67 -17.89 13.85
C ALA A 253 23.28 -16.87 12.76
N PRO A 254 22.70 -17.27 11.61
CA PRO A 254 22.27 -16.31 10.58
C PRO A 254 21.22 -15.31 11.06
N LEU A 255 20.33 -15.71 11.99
CA LEU A 255 19.33 -14.81 12.58
C LEU A 255 19.98 -13.80 13.54
N MET A 256 21.03 -14.20 14.26
CA MET A 256 21.81 -13.28 15.11
C MET A 256 22.53 -12.22 14.29
N VAL A 257 23.15 -12.60 13.16
CA VAL A 257 23.76 -11.63 12.21
C VAL A 257 22.73 -10.64 11.72
N ARG A 258 21.54 -11.13 11.34
CA ARG A 258 20.46 -10.29 10.85
C ARG A 258 19.94 -9.28 11.90
N LEU A 259 19.83 -9.70 13.16
CA LEU A 259 19.50 -8.78 14.26
C LEU A 259 20.62 -7.76 14.49
N ALA A 260 21.88 -8.18 14.43
CA ALA A 260 23.03 -7.30 14.53
C ALA A 260 23.06 -6.25 13.40
N ASP A 261 22.78 -6.65 12.16
CA ASP A 261 22.64 -5.74 11.01
C ASP A 261 21.57 -4.67 11.29
N LEU A 262 20.39 -5.07 11.78
CA LEU A 262 19.31 -4.12 12.12
C LEU A 262 19.73 -3.14 13.22
N LEU A 263 20.36 -3.63 14.29
CA LEU A 263 20.87 -2.79 15.39
C LEU A 263 21.96 -1.84 14.91
N TYR A 264 22.83 -2.29 13.99
CA TYR A 264 23.87 -1.47 13.38
C TYR A 264 23.27 -0.28 12.61
N PHE A 265 22.24 -0.52 11.78
CA PHE A 265 21.56 0.55 11.04
C PHE A 265 20.81 1.54 11.96
N GLU A 266 20.26 1.05 13.07
CA GLU A 266 19.65 1.91 14.11
C GLU A 266 20.69 2.57 15.04
N LYS A 267 21.99 2.46 14.74
CA LYS A 267 23.11 3.05 15.50
C LYS A 267 23.27 2.53 16.94
N GLU A 268 22.65 1.39 17.26
CA GLU A 268 22.83 0.65 18.51
C GLU A 268 24.08 -0.24 18.45
N LEU A 269 25.24 0.36 18.19
CA LEU A 269 26.49 -0.34 17.86
C LEU A 269 26.94 -1.33 18.95
N GLY A 270 26.66 -1.01 20.23
CA GLY A 270 26.97 -1.90 21.35
C GLY A 270 26.22 -3.21 21.34
N GLN A 271 24.92 -3.15 21.00
CA GLN A 271 24.10 -4.35 20.91
C GLN A 271 24.42 -5.13 19.63
N ALA A 272 24.67 -4.42 18.51
CA ALA A 272 25.09 -5.03 17.25
C ALA A 272 26.38 -5.86 17.43
N GLU A 273 27.40 -5.29 18.06
CA GLU A 273 28.66 -5.99 18.37
C GLU A 273 28.41 -7.28 19.18
N SER A 274 27.59 -7.19 20.23
CA SER A 274 27.26 -8.36 21.07
C SER A 274 26.62 -9.48 20.27
N TRP A 275 25.71 -9.16 19.34
CA TRP A 275 25.03 -10.15 18.52
C TRP A 275 25.92 -10.74 17.41
N TYR A 276 26.80 -9.95 16.79
CA TYR A 276 27.79 -10.51 15.85
C TYR A 276 28.72 -11.49 16.56
N ARG A 277 29.23 -11.13 17.75
CA ARG A 277 30.09 -12.03 18.54
C ARG A 277 29.36 -13.31 18.94
N LYS A 278 28.11 -13.22 19.41
CA LYS A 278 27.27 -14.41 19.71
C LYS A 278 27.06 -15.28 18.47
N SER A 279 26.85 -14.68 17.29
CA SER A 279 26.76 -15.43 16.04
C SER A 279 28.03 -16.22 15.75
N LEU A 280 29.20 -15.60 15.94
CA LEU A 280 30.50 -16.25 15.67
C LEU A 280 30.82 -17.38 16.63
N VAL A 281 30.24 -17.38 17.84
CA VAL A 281 30.32 -18.54 18.76
C VAL A 281 29.59 -19.76 18.19
N LEU A 282 28.47 -19.56 17.49
CA LEU A 282 27.67 -20.65 16.91
C LEU A 282 28.14 -21.04 15.50
N ASN A 283 28.70 -20.09 14.76
CA ASN A 283 29.26 -20.30 13.43
C ASN A 283 30.46 -19.36 13.21
N ALA A 284 31.66 -19.87 13.50
CA ALA A 284 32.91 -19.10 13.46
C ALA A 284 33.31 -18.68 12.03
N ASP A 285 32.95 -19.47 11.03
CA ASP A 285 33.39 -19.28 9.64
C ASP A 285 32.39 -18.45 8.81
N SER A 286 31.47 -17.73 9.46
CA SER A 286 30.47 -16.91 8.76
C SER A 286 31.14 -15.67 8.15
N PRO A 287 31.32 -15.57 6.82
CA PRO A 287 32.04 -14.45 6.20
C PRO A 287 31.35 -13.12 6.48
N ARG A 288 30.01 -13.13 6.45
CA ARG A 288 29.18 -11.95 6.72
C ARG A 288 29.32 -11.47 8.17
N ALA A 289 29.31 -12.38 9.14
CA ALA A 289 29.43 -12.00 10.55
C ALA A 289 30.82 -11.45 10.86
N LEU A 290 31.87 -12.10 10.33
CA LEU A 290 33.26 -11.69 10.46
C LEU A 290 33.48 -10.29 9.86
N ASN A 291 33.10 -10.09 8.61
CA ASN A 291 33.24 -8.80 7.94
C ASN A 291 32.44 -7.69 8.62
N ASN A 292 31.16 -7.93 8.96
CA ASN A 292 30.32 -6.89 9.54
C ASN A 292 30.79 -6.49 10.95
N LEU A 293 31.31 -7.45 11.72
CA LEU A 293 31.97 -7.14 13.00
C LEU A 293 33.24 -6.32 12.76
N ALA A 294 34.10 -6.71 11.81
CA ALA A 294 35.31 -5.96 11.47
C ALA A 294 34.99 -4.50 11.12
N TRP A 295 34.04 -4.27 10.20
CA TRP A 295 33.58 -2.93 9.83
C TRP A 295 33.05 -2.15 11.04
N LEU A 296 32.21 -2.76 11.88
CA LEU A 296 31.70 -2.13 13.10
C LEU A 296 32.84 -1.68 14.02
N LEU A 297 33.89 -2.50 14.18
CA LEU A 297 35.04 -2.16 15.00
C LEU A 297 35.78 -0.95 14.45
N THR A 298 35.97 -0.84 13.13
CA THR A 298 36.59 0.34 12.51
C THR A 298 35.81 1.62 12.76
N GLU A 299 34.48 1.58 12.71
CA GLU A 299 33.65 2.76 12.93
C GLU A 299 33.55 3.15 14.41
N ARG A 300 33.46 2.18 15.30
CA ARG A 300 33.23 2.42 16.73
C ARG A 300 34.51 2.73 17.50
N TYR A 301 35.64 2.13 17.10
CA TYR A 301 36.88 2.13 17.87
C TYR A 301 38.12 2.49 17.02
N GLY A 302 37.98 3.33 16.00
CA GLY A 302 39.08 3.70 15.08
C GLY A 302 40.39 4.11 15.77
N ASP A 303 40.31 4.76 16.93
CA ASP A 303 41.49 5.19 17.70
C ASP A 303 42.17 4.06 18.52
N SER A 304 41.55 2.88 18.60
CA SER A 304 42.06 1.74 19.39
C SER A 304 42.85 0.77 18.52
N SER A 305 44.17 0.79 18.64
CA SER A 305 45.03 -0.14 17.91
C SER A 305 44.75 -1.62 18.19
N GLU A 306 44.18 -1.95 19.36
CA GLU A 306 43.75 -3.32 19.70
C GLU A 306 42.56 -3.74 18.84
N HIS A 307 41.49 -2.95 18.82
CA HIS A 307 40.29 -3.25 18.02
C HIS A 307 40.56 -3.18 16.53
N MET A 308 41.49 -2.34 16.07
CA MET A 308 41.87 -2.30 14.65
C MET A 308 42.63 -3.57 14.22
N ARG A 309 43.48 -4.13 15.09
CA ARG A 309 44.11 -5.44 14.83
C ARG A 309 43.08 -6.55 14.80
N GLU A 310 42.11 -6.52 15.71
CA GLU A 310 40.98 -7.45 15.69
C GLU A 310 40.18 -7.34 14.38
N SER A 311 39.85 -6.11 13.96
CA SER A 311 39.15 -5.86 12.70
C SER A 311 39.88 -6.45 11.49
N VAL A 312 41.20 -6.20 11.37
CA VAL A 312 42.02 -6.76 10.29
C VAL A 312 42.00 -8.28 10.31
N LEU A 313 42.14 -8.91 11.49
CA LEU A 313 42.11 -10.36 11.63
C LEU A 313 40.75 -10.93 11.19
N LEU A 314 39.65 -10.33 11.64
CA LEU A 314 38.30 -10.75 11.28
C LEU A 314 38.03 -10.60 9.78
N ALA A 315 38.47 -9.50 9.16
CA ALA A 315 38.32 -9.30 7.72
C ALA A 315 39.16 -10.29 6.90
N GLN A 316 40.38 -10.64 7.36
CA GLN A 316 41.20 -11.69 6.74
C GLN A 316 40.51 -13.06 6.84
N GLN A 317 39.98 -13.42 8.01
CA GLN A 317 39.21 -14.65 8.18
C GLN A 317 37.96 -14.67 7.29
N ALA A 318 37.30 -13.54 7.09
CA ALA A 318 36.16 -13.45 6.18
C ALA A 318 36.58 -13.74 4.71
N LEU A 319 37.74 -13.21 4.28
CA LEU A 319 38.28 -13.44 2.94
C LEU A 319 38.71 -14.89 2.69
N GLU A 320 39.17 -15.61 3.72
CA GLU A 320 39.48 -17.04 3.61
C GLU A 320 38.23 -17.87 3.25
N GLN A 321 37.04 -17.38 3.59
CA GLN A 321 35.77 -18.07 3.34
C GLN A 321 35.07 -17.57 2.07
N ASP A 322 35.13 -16.27 1.80
CA ASP A 322 34.45 -15.64 0.66
C ASP A 322 35.18 -14.37 0.22
N GLU A 323 35.74 -14.38 -0.99
CA GLU A 323 36.46 -13.23 -1.54
C GLU A 323 35.48 -12.25 -2.20
N GLN A 324 35.01 -11.26 -1.44
CA GLN A 324 34.14 -10.20 -1.96
C GLN A 324 34.77 -8.82 -1.88
N ALA A 325 34.45 -7.96 -2.85
CA ALA A 325 34.95 -6.59 -2.93
C ALA A 325 34.69 -5.77 -1.64
N PHE A 326 33.54 -5.94 -1.00
CA PHE A 326 33.24 -5.23 0.25
C PHE A 326 34.06 -5.72 1.44
N ILE A 327 34.54 -6.97 1.44
CA ILE A 327 35.37 -7.51 2.52
C ILE A 327 36.80 -6.97 2.39
N TRP A 328 37.30 -6.89 1.16
CA TRP A 328 38.57 -6.22 0.85
C TRP A 328 38.55 -4.73 1.24
N ASP A 329 37.43 -4.02 1.04
CA ASP A 329 37.30 -2.62 1.48
C ASP A 329 37.31 -2.47 3.02
N THR A 330 36.67 -3.39 3.75
CA THR A 330 36.78 -3.44 5.22
C THR A 330 38.22 -3.69 5.67
N LEU A 331 38.93 -4.60 5.00
CA LEU A 331 40.34 -4.88 5.30
C LEU A 331 41.23 -3.66 5.02
N ALA A 332 40.98 -2.95 3.91
CA ALA A 332 41.68 -1.72 3.56
C ALA A 332 41.49 -0.64 4.64
N GLU A 333 40.26 -0.46 5.13
CA GLU A 333 39.98 0.47 6.23
C GLU A 333 40.72 0.09 7.52
N GLY A 334 40.70 -1.19 7.90
CA GLY A 334 41.41 -1.66 9.08
C GLY A 334 42.92 -1.40 9.02
N HIS A 335 43.56 -1.69 7.88
CA HIS A 335 44.98 -1.40 7.65
C HIS A 335 45.27 0.11 7.68
N TRP A 336 44.38 0.90 7.10
CA TRP A 336 44.52 2.34 7.06
C TRP A 336 44.52 2.96 8.47
N GLN A 337 43.57 2.56 9.32
CA GLN A 337 43.48 3.03 10.70
C GLN A 337 44.67 2.60 11.56
N LEU A 338 45.35 1.50 11.20
CA LEU A 338 46.62 1.08 11.81
C LEU A 338 47.86 1.84 11.29
N GLY A 339 47.71 2.73 10.31
CA GLY A 339 48.82 3.41 9.64
C GLY A 339 49.60 2.52 8.67
N GLN A 340 49.04 1.37 8.28
CA GLN A 340 49.64 0.40 7.36
C GLN A 340 49.29 0.77 5.92
N GLN A 341 49.83 1.89 5.43
CA GLN A 341 49.42 2.51 4.16
C GLN A 341 49.57 1.57 2.95
N GLN A 342 50.67 0.83 2.85
CA GLN A 342 50.91 -0.06 1.73
C GLN A 342 49.88 -1.20 1.69
N GLN A 343 49.61 -1.83 2.83
CA GLN A 343 48.62 -2.91 2.93
C GLN A 343 47.19 -2.39 2.67
N ALA A 344 46.88 -1.17 3.13
CA ALA A 344 45.58 -0.55 2.85
C ALA A 344 45.39 -0.31 1.34
N LEU A 345 46.42 0.17 0.65
CA LEU A 345 46.39 0.39 -0.79
C LEU A 345 46.21 -0.93 -1.56
N GLU A 346 46.99 -1.95 -1.23
CA GLU A 346 46.90 -3.28 -1.85
C GLU A 346 45.49 -3.87 -1.69
N ALA A 347 44.92 -3.82 -0.47
CA ALA A 347 43.56 -4.28 -0.21
C ALA A 347 42.49 -3.49 -0.99
N ALA A 348 42.64 -2.16 -1.11
CA ALA A 348 41.74 -1.33 -1.88
C ALA A 348 41.79 -1.60 -3.39
N GLU A 349 42.99 -1.94 -3.92
CA GLU A 349 43.14 -2.34 -5.32
C GLU A 349 42.43 -3.66 -5.61
N HIS A 350 42.51 -4.63 -4.69
CA HIS A 350 41.73 -5.87 -4.77
C HIS A 350 40.21 -5.62 -4.72
N ALA A 351 39.75 -4.75 -3.81
CA ALA A 351 38.34 -4.37 -3.71
C ALA A 351 37.82 -3.79 -5.03
N TRP A 352 38.56 -2.83 -5.61
CA TRP A 352 38.23 -2.23 -6.91
C TRP A 352 38.24 -3.25 -8.04
N PHE A 353 39.28 -4.08 -8.12
CA PHE A 353 39.40 -5.10 -9.16
C PHE A 353 38.21 -6.07 -9.16
N LEU A 354 37.80 -6.58 -8.00
CA LEU A 354 36.65 -7.49 -7.87
C LEU A 354 35.32 -6.79 -8.17
N ALA A 355 35.18 -5.51 -7.84
CA ALA A 355 33.98 -4.73 -8.15
C ALA A 355 33.80 -4.53 -9.66
N ASP A 356 34.89 -4.23 -10.38
CA ASP A 356 34.94 -3.92 -11.82
C ASP A 356 34.92 -5.18 -12.71
N SER A 357 35.63 -6.24 -12.30
CA SER A 357 35.77 -7.48 -13.08
C SER A 357 34.56 -8.42 -13.04
N ARG A 358 33.52 -8.11 -12.24
CA ARG A 358 32.29 -8.90 -12.17
C ARG A 358 31.53 -8.86 -13.51
N ASN A 359 30.79 -9.92 -13.85
CA ASN A 359 29.96 -9.96 -15.07
C ASN A 359 28.46 -10.19 -14.76
N PRO A 360 27.59 -9.18 -14.94
CA PRO A 360 27.92 -7.79 -15.23
C PRO A 360 28.66 -7.12 -14.05
N PRO A 361 29.39 -6.03 -14.30
CA PRO A 361 30.02 -5.24 -13.24
C PRO A 361 28.99 -4.77 -12.22
N LEU A 362 29.47 -4.37 -11.03
CA LEU A 362 28.58 -3.70 -10.09
C LEU A 362 27.96 -2.44 -10.73
N PRO A 363 26.74 -2.02 -10.32
CA PRO A 363 26.15 -0.78 -10.80
C PRO A 363 27.11 0.40 -10.64
N GLU A 364 27.11 1.34 -11.59
CA GLU A 364 28.07 2.45 -11.68
C GLU A 364 28.23 3.23 -10.36
N ALA A 365 27.12 3.44 -9.64
CA ALA A 365 27.14 4.10 -8.32
C ALA A 365 28.00 3.35 -7.28
N LYS A 366 27.96 2.02 -7.26
CA LYS A 366 28.78 1.20 -6.36
C LYS A 366 30.24 1.13 -6.83
N LEU A 367 30.48 1.08 -8.14
CA LEU A 367 31.83 1.15 -8.69
C LEU A 367 32.51 2.47 -8.30
N ARG A 368 31.81 3.60 -8.46
CA ARG A 368 32.33 4.91 -8.09
C ARG A 368 32.83 4.96 -6.65
N TYR A 369 32.10 4.35 -5.71
CA TYR A 369 32.51 4.26 -4.30
C TYR A 369 33.91 3.62 -4.14
N TYR A 370 34.13 2.43 -4.70
CA TYR A 370 35.42 1.75 -4.59
C TYR A 370 36.56 2.51 -5.28
N LYS A 371 36.26 3.18 -6.40
CA LYS A 371 37.24 4.00 -7.10
C LYS A 371 37.67 5.22 -6.26
N GLU A 372 36.71 5.94 -5.68
CA GLU A 372 36.97 7.10 -4.81
C GLU A 372 37.77 6.67 -3.56
N ARG A 373 37.42 5.53 -2.96
CA ARG A 373 38.17 4.94 -1.84
C ARG A 373 39.62 4.66 -2.21
N LEU A 374 39.85 4.02 -3.36
CA LEU A 374 41.20 3.76 -3.86
C LEU A 374 42.00 5.04 -4.08
N GLU A 375 41.38 6.10 -4.59
CA GLU A 375 42.04 7.41 -4.77
C GLU A 375 42.43 8.03 -3.42
N VAL A 376 41.59 7.90 -2.38
CA VAL A 376 41.92 8.34 -1.02
C VAL A 376 43.17 7.64 -0.48
N PHE A 377 43.27 6.32 -0.68
CA PHE A 377 44.43 5.53 -0.23
C PHE A 377 45.70 5.78 -1.05
N ARG A 378 45.59 6.28 -2.29
CA ARG A 378 46.74 6.69 -3.12
C ARG A 378 47.26 8.10 -2.82
N GLY A 379 46.43 8.95 -2.25
CA GLY A 379 46.70 10.40 -2.11
C GLY A 379 47.41 10.84 -0.83
N ARG A 380 47.82 9.92 0.05
CA ARG A 380 48.61 10.16 1.28
C ARG A 380 49.62 9.04 1.47
#